data_AF-A0A229S4Q7-F1
#
_entry.id   AF-A0A229S4Q7-F1
#
_cell.length_a   1.000
_cell.length_b   1.000
_cell.length_c   1.000
_cell.angle_alpha   90.00
_cell.angle_beta   90.00
_cell.angle_gamma   90.00
#
_symmetry.space_group_name_H-M   'P 1'
#
loop_
_entity.id
_entity.type
_entity.pdbx_description
1 polymer ?
#
loop_
_entity_poly.entity_id
_entity_poly.type
_entity_poly.pdbx_seq_one_letter_code
_entity_poly.pdbx_strand_id
1 'polypeptide(L)'
;MAEQRDDGKPVDQPGTGIEPKAGGQPAPRLDEEQLRQFQQFQQFQDYLKFTEAQNQGLVPAQPTQPVTQHYGGQPPAPPGPPPGELVPAPRPRLPRWLRRLGGKLLAWVIVIVLICVGATIAYRQIFPSDAGQDTATFVQGGGGKHHTNQVLSTNPWEAVRAIYDTIGKPYPPATRVEKVCLSMSEQAQAQFARDLGYPDCATAVPALNAKVTDITPYIYAVRPMSSVVPRQNLTIHSCWYSIRGGPLLGSFTLQEVEMGQWLITGHANSPEPCPAPPTGN
;
A
#
# COMPACT_ATOMS: atom_id res chain seq x y z
N MET A 1 70.42 -38.20 19.21
CA MET A 1 70.28 -36.80 19.67
C MET A 1 68.83 -36.41 19.44
N ALA A 2 68.17 -35.96 20.50
CA ALA A 2 66.76 -35.61 20.55
C ALA A 2 66.61 -34.08 20.58
N GLU A 3 65.52 -33.56 19.99
CA GLU A 3 64.69 -32.42 20.43
C GLU A 3 63.60 -32.20 19.36
N GLN A 4 62.32 -32.53 19.64
CA GLN A 4 61.25 -31.65 20.16
C GLN A 4 60.92 -30.50 19.18
N ARG A 5 59.67 -30.16 18.83
CA ARG A 5 58.31 -30.31 19.43
C ARG A 5 57.34 -29.96 18.27
N ASP A 6 56.34 -30.78 17.93
CA ASP A 6 54.98 -30.85 18.51
C ASP A 6 54.38 -29.49 18.86
N ASP A 7 53.32 -29.08 18.16
CA ASP A 7 52.10 -28.53 18.77
C ASP A 7 51.01 -28.40 17.70
N GLY A 8 50.10 -29.37 17.75
CA GLY A 8 48.88 -29.42 16.94
C GLY A 8 47.83 -28.42 17.41
N LYS A 9 46.97 -28.04 16.48
CA LYS A 9 45.75 -27.28 16.75
C LYS A 9 44.56 -28.14 16.34
N PRO A 10 43.66 -28.50 17.27
CA PRO A 10 42.28 -28.79 16.94
C PRO A 10 41.36 -27.66 17.42
N VAL A 11 40.29 -27.52 16.66
CA VAL A 11 39.16 -26.61 16.84
C VAL A 11 38.05 -27.35 17.61
N ASP A 12 37.16 -26.57 18.24
CA ASP A 12 35.84 -26.89 18.81
C ASP A 12 35.73 -27.41 20.27
N GLN A 13 35.22 -26.55 21.16
CA GLN A 13 33.82 -26.65 21.64
C GLN A 13 33.39 -25.47 22.55
N PRO A 14 32.07 -25.19 22.67
CA PRO A 14 31.51 -24.02 23.34
C PRO A 14 31.28 -24.28 24.84
N GLY A 15 31.74 -23.35 25.68
CA GLY A 15 31.60 -23.43 27.13
C GLY A 15 31.02 -22.14 27.70
N THR A 16 29.78 -22.22 28.16
CA THR A 16 29.14 -21.30 29.10
C THR A 16 29.95 -21.16 30.39
N GLY A 17 30.28 -19.93 30.77
CA GLY A 17 30.88 -19.62 32.07
C GLY A 17 30.96 -18.12 32.29
N ILE A 18 29.91 -17.53 32.87
CA ILE A 18 29.99 -16.17 33.43
C ILE A 18 30.62 -16.31 34.82
N GLU A 19 31.90 -15.99 34.93
CA GLU A 19 32.57 -15.79 36.21
C GLU A 19 32.41 -14.31 36.62
N PRO A 20 31.90 -14.00 37.84
CA PRO A 20 31.65 -12.62 38.25
C PRO A 20 32.96 -11.98 38.71
N LYS A 21 33.51 -11.10 37.88
CA LYS A 21 34.66 -10.28 38.26
C LYS A 21 34.21 -9.23 39.28
N ALA A 22 34.56 -9.49 40.54
CA ALA A 22 34.50 -8.51 41.62
C ALA A 22 35.44 -7.33 41.29
N GLY A 23 34.86 -6.25 40.79
CA GLY A 23 35.47 -4.94 40.63
C GLY A 23 34.42 -3.89 40.96
N GLY A 24 34.71 -3.03 41.94
CA GLY A 24 33.75 -2.09 42.49
C GLY A 24 33.07 -1.22 41.43
N GLN A 25 31.75 -1.36 41.34
CA GLN A 25 30.86 -0.37 40.73
C GLN A 25 29.90 0.13 41.81
N PRO A 26 29.71 1.46 41.96
CA PRO A 26 28.68 2.00 42.82
C PRO A 26 27.32 1.45 42.37
N ALA A 27 26.44 1.16 43.34
CA ALA A 27 25.10 0.63 43.09
C ALA A 27 24.43 1.31 41.87
N PRO A 28 23.74 0.54 40.99
CA PRO A 28 23.18 1.09 39.77
C PRO A 28 22.24 2.23 40.13
N ARG A 29 22.69 3.46 39.86
CA ARG A 29 21.82 4.62 39.91
C ARG A 29 20.83 4.40 38.80
N LEU A 30 19.58 4.16 39.15
CA LEU A 30 18.45 4.10 38.22
C LEU A 30 18.59 5.30 37.29
N ASP A 31 18.89 5.08 36.02
CA ASP A 31 19.10 6.17 35.05
C ASP A 31 17.83 7.02 35.02
N GLU A 32 18.01 8.33 35.15
CA GLU A 32 16.92 9.31 35.21
C GLU A 32 16.01 9.23 33.96
N GLU A 33 16.60 8.79 32.84
CA GLU A 33 15.90 8.49 31.59
C GLU A 33 14.99 7.26 31.69
N GLN A 34 15.41 6.24 32.44
CA GLN A 34 14.63 5.02 32.65
C GLN A 34 13.42 5.28 33.56
N LEU A 35 13.58 6.17 34.55
CA LEU A 35 12.48 6.70 35.35
C LEU A 35 11.48 7.49 34.51
N ARG A 36 11.95 8.34 33.58
CA ARG A 36 11.08 9.05 32.65
C ARG A 36 10.28 8.11 31.75
N GLN A 37 10.92 7.07 31.20
CA GLN A 37 10.23 6.08 30.38
C GLN A 37 9.12 5.35 31.17
N PHE A 38 9.39 5.02 32.43
CA PHE A 38 8.39 4.42 33.31
C PHE A 38 7.22 5.37 33.59
N GLN A 39 7.51 6.66 33.77
CA GLN A 39 6.51 7.69 34.01
C GLN A 39 5.62 7.92 32.77
N GLN A 40 6.20 7.89 31.57
CA GLN A 40 5.44 7.95 30.30
C GLN A 40 4.52 6.74 30.13
N PHE A 41 4.97 5.55 30.54
CA PHE A 41 4.15 4.34 30.45
C PHE A 41 2.93 4.40 31.40
N GLN A 42 3.10 4.96 32.60
CA GLN A 42 1.97 5.18 33.53
C GLN A 42 0.92 6.13 32.94
N GLN A 43 1.34 7.25 32.32
CA GLN A 43 0.39 8.19 31.71
C GLN A 43 -0.44 7.55 30.59
N PHE A 44 0.15 6.63 29.83
CA PHE A 44 -0.58 5.92 28.77
C PHE A 44 -1.64 4.97 29.35
N GLN A 45 -1.33 4.27 30.45
CA GLN A 45 -2.30 3.42 31.15
C GLN A 45 -3.47 4.23 31.71
N ASP A 46 -3.21 5.41 32.27
CA ASP A 46 -4.27 6.30 32.79
C ASP A 46 -5.15 6.84 31.65
N TYR A 47 -4.56 7.16 30.50
CA TYR A 47 -5.31 7.60 29.32
C TYR A 47 -6.26 6.51 28.80
N LEU A 48 -5.80 5.26 28.73
CA LEU A 48 -6.66 4.14 28.31
C LEU A 48 -7.83 3.94 29.26
N LYS A 49 -7.59 3.96 30.58
CA LYS A 49 -8.66 3.86 31.59
C LYS A 49 -9.68 5.00 31.47
N PHE A 50 -9.22 6.23 31.25
CA PHE A 50 -10.09 7.37 31.07
C PHE A 50 -10.94 7.27 29.79
N THR A 51 -10.32 6.82 28.69
CA THR A 51 -11.00 6.64 27.40
C THR A 51 -12.03 5.51 27.48
N GLU A 52 -11.71 4.42 28.17
CA GLU A 52 -12.64 3.32 28.44
C GLU A 52 -13.82 3.79 29.31
N ALA A 53 -13.55 4.54 30.39
CA ALA A 53 -14.60 5.11 31.24
C ALA A 53 -15.52 6.06 30.45
N GLN A 54 -14.96 6.93 29.60
CA GLN A 54 -15.76 7.79 28.72
C GLN A 54 -16.62 6.99 27.73
N ASN A 55 -16.06 5.97 27.08
CA ASN A 55 -16.80 5.12 26.14
C ASN A 55 -17.94 4.35 26.82
N GLN A 56 -17.78 4.01 28.09
CA GLN A 56 -18.84 3.39 28.91
C GLN A 56 -19.83 4.42 29.51
N GLY A 57 -19.63 5.72 29.23
CA GLY A 57 -20.50 6.79 29.74
C GLY A 57 -20.34 7.05 31.25
N LEU A 58 -19.21 6.64 31.84
CA LEU A 58 -18.88 6.77 33.25
C LEU A 58 -17.81 7.86 33.42
N VAL A 59 -18.10 8.89 34.21
CA VAL A 59 -17.16 9.96 34.54
C VAL A 59 -16.65 9.79 35.98
N PRO A 60 -15.34 9.96 36.25
CA PRO A 60 -14.83 10.05 37.62
C PRO A 60 -15.42 11.29 38.31
N ALA A 61 -15.83 11.15 39.57
CA ALA A 61 -16.16 12.30 40.41
C ALA A 61 -14.90 13.17 40.59
N GLN A 62 -15.02 14.46 40.29
CA GLN A 62 -13.94 15.44 40.45
C GLN A 62 -13.43 15.46 41.90
N PRO A 63 -12.12 15.62 42.13
CA PRO A 63 -11.60 15.85 43.47
C PRO A 63 -12.18 17.17 44.02
N THR A 64 -12.79 17.06 45.19
CA THR A 64 -13.35 18.15 45.98
C THR A 64 -12.35 19.28 46.13
N GLN A 65 -12.73 20.50 45.74
CA GLN A 65 -11.98 21.71 46.09
C GLN A 65 -11.85 21.83 47.61
N PRO A 66 -10.71 22.31 48.15
CA PRO A 66 -10.59 22.55 49.58
C PRO A 66 -11.50 23.73 49.96
N VAL A 67 -12.57 23.42 50.71
CA VAL A 67 -13.45 24.41 51.31
C VAL A 67 -12.66 25.14 52.40
N THR A 68 -12.50 26.45 52.22
CA THR A 68 -12.05 27.40 53.23
C THR A 68 -12.92 27.29 54.48
N GLN A 69 -12.32 26.95 55.61
CA GLN A 69 -13.00 26.90 56.90
C GLN A 69 -13.47 28.32 57.29
N HIS A 70 -14.79 28.52 57.31
CA HIS A 70 -15.42 29.59 58.06
C HIS A 70 -16.25 28.98 59.20
N TYR A 71 -15.97 29.47 60.40
CA TYR A 71 -16.66 29.19 61.65
C TYR A 71 -18.16 29.51 61.54
N GLY A 72 -19.02 28.59 61.96
CA GLY A 72 -20.45 28.85 62.15
C GLY A 72 -21.28 27.57 62.04
N GLY A 73 -21.92 27.17 63.14
CA GLY A 73 -22.53 25.86 63.32
C GLY A 73 -23.68 25.52 62.36
N GLN A 74 -23.76 24.24 61.98
CA GLN A 74 -24.96 23.61 61.40
C GLN A 74 -24.96 22.09 61.72
N PRO A 75 -26.12 21.42 61.89
CA PRO A 75 -26.26 20.08 62.49
C PRO A 75 -25.77 18.93 61.59
N PRO A 76 -25.59 17.70 62.14
CA PRO A 76 -24.93 16.62 61.43
C PRO A 76 -25.71 16.15 60.20
N ALA A 77 -25.03 16.14 59.05
CA ALA A 77 -25.53 15.54 57.82
C ALA A 77 -25.57 14.00 57.94
N PRO A 78 -26.54 13.32 57.29
CA PRO A 78 -26.64 11.86 57.30
C PRO A 78 -25.45 11.21 56.57
N PRO A 79 -25.10 9.94 56.90
CA PRO A 79 -23.95 9.27 56.33
C PRO A 79 -24.12 9.11 54.82
N GLY A 80 -23.14 9.64 54.07
CA GLY A 80 -23.06 9.44 52.63
C GLY A 80 -22.82 7.96 52.29
N PRO A 81 -23.27 7.50 51.11
CA PRO A 81 -23.01 6.15 50.64
C PRO A 81 -21.50 5.93 50.40
N PRO A 82 -21.02 4.68 50.51
CA PRO A 82 -19.60 4.36 50.43
C PRO A 82 -19.02 4.64 49.02
N PRO A 83 -17.70 4.86 48.91
CA PRO A 83 -17.05 5.16 47.65
C PRO A 83 -17.10 3.94 46.73
N GLY A 84 -17.72 4.06 45.56
CA GLY A 84 -17.63 3.04 44.50
C GLY A 84 -18.89 2.78 43.68
N GLU A 85 -20.03 3.40 43.97
CA GLU A 85 -21.27 3.08 43.25
C GLU A 85 -21.46 3.95 42.00
N LEU A 86 -21.45 3.32 40.83
CA LEU A 86 -21.68 3.92 39.52
C LEU A 86 -23.17 4.24 39.35
N VAL A 87 -23.53 5.52 39.37
CA VAL A 87 -24.93 5.96 39.18
C VAL A 87 -25.23 6.13 37.68
N PRO A 88 -26.36 5.61 37.15
CA PRO A 88 -26.73 5.82 35.75
C PRO A 88 -27.09 7.28 35.47
N ALA A 89 -26.53 7.85 34.40
CA ALA A 89 -26.82 9.22 33.99
C ALA A 89 -28.29 9.41 33.52
N PRO A 90 -28.94 10.55 33.82
CA PRO A 90 -30.29 10.85 33.34
C PRO A 90 -30.31 11.05 31.81
N ARG A 91 -31.22 10.37 31.11
CA ARG A 91 -31.41 10.54 29.66
C ARG A 91 -32.26 11.79 29.35
N PRO A 92 -31.79 12.74 28.53
CA PRO A 92 -32.58 13.90 28.14
C PRO A 92 -33.72 13.51 27.20
N ARG A 93 -34.95 13.96 27.50
CA ARG A 93 -36.12 13.79 26.62
C ARG A 93 -36.18 14.97 25.64
N LEU A 94 -36.03 14.68 24.34
CA LEU A 94 -36.10 15.72 23.31
C LEU A 94 -37.53 16.27 23.11
N PRO A 95 -37.68 17.59 22.87
CA PRO A 95 -38.97 18.27 22.76
C PRO A 95 -39.71 17.98 21.44
N ARG A 96 -41.03 17.80 21.53
CA ARG A 96 -41.93 17.37 20.42
C ARG A 96 -42.01 18.34 19.24
N TRP A 97 -41.65 19.61 19.39
CA TRP A 97 -41.62 20.61 18.31
C TRP A 97 -40.56 20.29 17.24
N LEU A 98 -39.44 19.67 17.62
CA LEU A 98 -38.39 19.23 16.69
C LEU A 98 -38.91 18.20 15.66
N ARG A 99 -39.93 17.43 16.06
CA ARG A 99 -40.55 16.39 15.22
C ARG A 99 -41.37 16.96 14.04
N ARG A 100 -41.83 18.22 14.11
CA ARG A 100 -42.62 18.86 13.04
C ARG A 100 -41.75 19.59 12.00
N LEU A 101 -40.60 20.13 12.38
CA LEU A 101 -39.63 20.67 11.41
C LEU A 101 -38.83 19.55 10.70
N GLY A 102 -38.64 18.41 11.36
CA GLY A 102 -37.89 17.28 10.80
C GLY A 102 -38.52 16.62 9.57
N GLY A 103 -39.85 16.64 9.41
CA GLY A 103 -40.52 15.94 8.32
C GLY A 103 -40.23 16.51 6.93
N LYS A 104 -40.19 17.85 6.79
CA LYS A 104 -39.90 18.51 5.50
C LYS A 104 -38.43 18.44 5.12
N LEU A 105 -37.53 18.54 6.10
CA LEU A 105 -36.10 18.37 5.89
C LEU A 105 -35.76 16.91 5.57
N LEU A 106 -36.38 15.94 6.26
CA LEU A 106 -36.18 14.52 5.98
C LEU A 106 -36.65 14.14 4.58
N ALA A 107 -37.80 14.65 4.12
CA ALA A 107 -38.27 14.42 2.76
C ALA A 107 -37.29 14.99 1.71
N TRP A 108 -36.74 16.19 1.95
CA TRP A 108 -35.72 16.77 1.08
C TRP A 108 -34.40 16.00 1.08
N VAL A 109 -33.97 15.51 2.25
CA VAL A 109 -32.78 14.66 2.39
C VAL A 109 -32.98 13.35 1.64
N ILE A 110 -34.16 12.72 1.73
CA ILE A 110 -34.47 11.50 0.97
C ILE A 110 -34.42 11.75 -0.53
N VAL A 111 -34.97 12.86 -1.02
CA VAL A 111 -34.91 13.22 -2.45
C VAL A 111 -33.46 13.44 -2.90
N ILE A 112 -32.64 14.15 -2.11
CA ILE A 112 -31.21 14.34 -2.41
C ILE A 112 -30.49 12.98 -2.44
N VAL A 113 -30.76 12.10 -1.48
CA VAL A 113 -30.17 10.75 -1.45
C VAL A 113 -30.56 9.97 -2.71
N LEU A 114 -31.82 10.03 -3.14
CA LEU A 114 -32.27 9.37 -4.37
C LEU A 114 -31.60 9.97 -5.62
N ILE A 115 -31.40 11.29 -5.67
CA ILE A 115 -30.66 11.95 -6.76
C ILE A 115 -29.19 11.50 -6.77
N CYS A 116 -28.53 11.44 -5.61
CA CYS A 116 -27.15 10.96 -5.50
C CYS A 116 -27.03 9.49 -5.93
N VAL A 117 -27.98 8.63 -5.54
CA VAL A 117 -28.03 7.22 -5.97
C VAL A 117 -28.24 7.15 -7.48
N GLY A 118 -29.20 7.89 -8.03
CA GLY A 118 -29.44 7.94 -9.48
C GLY A 118 -28.23 8.45 -10.27
N ALA A 119 -27.58 9.51 -9.80
CA ALA A 119 -26.35 10.03 -10.39
C ALA A 119 -25.20 9.02 -10.31
N THR A 120 -25.09 8.26 -9.23
CA THR A 120 -24.07 7.21 -9.07
C THR A 120 -24.33 6.06 -10.04
N ILE A 121 -25.59 5.65 -10.22
CA ILE A 121 -25.96 4.59 -11.18
C ILE A 121 -25.68 5.06 -12.62
N ALA A 122 -26.09 6.28 -12.96
CA ALA A 122 -25.83 6.86 -14.29
C ALA A 122 -24.33 7.02 -14.54
N TYR A 123 -23.56 7.46 -13.53
CA TYR A 123 -22.11 7.59 -13.63
C TYR A 123 -21.44 6.23 -13.83
N ARG A 124 -21.83 5.17 -13.12
CA ARG A 124 -21.29 3.82 -13.30
C ARG A 124 -21.63 3.21 -14.67
N GLN A 125 -22.79 3.56 -15.24
CA GLN A 125 -23.18 3.11 -16.59
C GLN A 125 -22.36 3.79 -17.69
N ILE A 126 -22.00 5.05 -17.51
CA ILE A 126 -21.21 5.82 -18.49
C ILE A 126 -19.70 5.64 -18.27
N PHE A 127 -19.28 5.37 -17.02
CA PHE A 127 -17.90 5.13 -16.59
C PHE A 127 -17.84 3.92 -15.65
N PRO A 128 -17.70 2.69 -16.16
CA PRO A 128 -17.55 1.51 -15.30
C PRO A 128 -16.21 1.60 -14.55
N SER A 129 -16.28 1.97 -13.28
CA SER A 129 -15.14 1.91 -12.35
C SER A 129 -15.31 0.68 -11.46
N ASP A 130 -14.30 -0.19 -11.44
CA ASP A 130 -14.24 -1.36 -10.58
C ASP A 130 -14.20 -0.90 -9.11
N ALA A 131 -15.35 -0.92 -8.44
CA ALA A 131 -15.48 -0.54 -7.04
C ALA A 131 -16.20 -1.64 -6.25
N GLY A 132 -15.45 -2.68 -5.94
CA GLY A 132 -15.69 -3.51 -4.77
C GLY A 132 -14.51 -3.31 -3.80
N GLN A 133 -14.68 -2.49 -2.77
CA GLN A 133 -14.09 -2.73 -1.44
C GLN A 133 -14.62 -1.74 -0.41
N ASP A 134 -14.96 -2.31 0.75
CA ASP A 134 -15.67 -1.72 1.86
C ASP A 134 -14.93 -0.56 2.55
N THR A 135 -15.72 0.40 3.02
CA THR A 135 -15.34 1.62 3.74
C THR A 135 -14.74 1.41 5.14
N ALA A 136 -14.34 0.20 5.52
CA ALA A 136 -13.83 -0.10 6.87
C ALA A 136 -12.32 0.12 7.03
N THR A 137 -11.56 0.33 5.95
CA THR A 137 -10.10 0.57 6.00
C THR A 137 -9.71 2.05 6.13
N PHE A 138 -10.68 2.97 6.20
CA PHE A 138 -10.43 4.41 6.04
C PHE A 138 -9.99 5.18 7.30
N VAL A 139 -9.76 4.54 8.45
CA VAL A 139 -9.40 5.27 9.70
C VAL A 139 -7.98 5.02 10.20
N GLN A 140 -7.20 4.11 9.62
CA GLN A 140 -5.87 3.81 10.15
C GLN A 140 -4.82 3.60 9.05
N GLY A 141 -4.31 4.71 8.53
CA GLY A 141 -3.19 4.70 7.60
C GLY A 141 -3.03 6.03 6.90
N GLY A 142 -2.28 6.95 7.49
CA GLY A 142 -1.66 8.03 6.73
C GLY A 142 -0.75 7.41 5.67
N GLY A 143 -1.26 7.32 4.45
CA GLY A 143 -0.57 6.71 3.31
C GLY A 143 -1.44 6.94 2.09
N GLY A 144 -1.10 7.96 1.30
CA GLY A 144 -1.75 8.20 0.03
C GLY A 144 -1.76 6.91 -0.80
N LYS A 145 -2.78 6.76 -1.65
CA LYS A 145 -2.77 5.75 -2.71
C LYS A 145 -1.59 6.04 -3.62
N HIS A 146 -0.42 5.50 -3.29
CA HIS A 146 0.69 5.45 -4.22
C HIS A 146 0.25 4.50 -5.33
N HIS A 147 -0.09 5.06 -6.49
CA HIS A 147 0.02 4.33 -7.74
C HIS A 147 1.38 3.64 -7.72
N THR A 148 1.40 2.32 -7.84
CA THR A 148 2.63 1.52 -7.94
C THR A 148 3.58 2.23 -8.91
N ASN A 149 4.84 2.45 -8.52
CA ASN A 149 5.83 3.20 -9.31
C ASN A 149 5.94 2.62 -10.74
N GLN A 150 5.17 3.17 -11.68
CA GLN A 150 5.20 2.72 -13.07
C GLN A 150 6.54 3.11 -13.68
N VAL A 151 7.12 2.20 -14.46
CA VAL A 151 8.37 2.45 -15.17
C VAL A 151 8.03 3.16 -16.47
N LEU A 152 8.19 4.48 -16.44
CA LEU A 152 7.90 5.35 -17.57
C LEU A 152 9.17 5.65 -18.39
N SER A 153 9.01 5.85 -19.69
CA SER A 153 10.10 6.21 -20.61
C SER A 153 9.82 7.57 -21.26
N THR A 154 10.85 8.39 -21.48
CA THR A 154 10.74 9.64 -22.26
C THR A 154 10.64 9.40 -23.78
N ASN A 155 10.77 8.15 -24.22
CA ASN A 155 10.67 7.75 -25.62
C ASN A 155 9.78 6.49 -25.74
N PRO A 156 8.75 6.50 -26.61
CA PRO A 156 7.81 5.39 -26.70
C PRO A 156 8.44 4.11 -27.27
N TRP A 157 9.41 4.22 -28.19
CA TRP A 157 10.13 3.05 -28.69
C TRP A 157 11.01 2.45 -27.61
N GLU A 158 11.64 3.25 -26.74
CA GLU A 158 12.39 2.73 -25.59
C GLU A 158 11.49 2.07 -24.55
N ALA A 159 10.24 2.53 -24.37
CA ALA A 159 9.29 1.85 -23.48
C ALA A 159 9.05 0.40 -23.92
N VAL A 160 8.80 0.19 -25.23
CA VAL A 160 8.61 -1.16 -25.79
C VAL A 160 9.93 -1.93 -25.85
N ARG A 161 11.03 -1.28 -26.24
CA ARG A 161 12.35 -1.90 -26.29
C ARG A 161 12.78 -2.42 -24.91
N ALA A 162 12.46 -1.69 -23.84
CA ALA A 162 12.75 -2.11 -22.47
C ALA A 162 12.05 -3.43 -22.09
N ILE A 163 10.85 -3.71 -22.62
CA ILE A 163 10.17 -4.99 -22.42
C ILE A 163 10.97 -6.11 -23.10
N TYR A 164 11.33 -5.95 -24.38
CA TYR A 164 12.16 -6.92 -25.12
C TYR A 164 13.52 -7.16 -24.44
N ASP A 165 14.19 -6.08 -24.05
CA ASP A 165 15.48 -6.09 -23.35
C ASP A 165 15.39 -6.86 -22.03
N THR A 166 14.37 -6.56 -21.23
CA THR A 166 14.17 -7.18 -19.92
C THR A 166 13.79 -8.65 -20.04
N ILE A 167 12.90 -9.01 -20.98
CA ILE A 167 12.53 -10.41 -21.26
C ILE A 167 13.71 -11.19 -21.82
N GLY A 168 14.54 -10.60 -22.67
CA GLY A 168 15.68 -11.30 -23.27
C GLY A 168 16.85 -11.54 -22.32
N LYS A 169 17.10 -10.63 -21.37
CA LYS A 169 18.26 -10.71 -20.48
C LYS A 169 18.10 -11.72 -19.34
N PRO A 170 19.22 -12.28 -18.83
CA PRO A 170 19.23 -13.21 -17.70
C PRO A 170 19.08 -12.49 -16.35
N TYR A 171 18.10 -11.58 -16.23
CA TYR A 171 17.75 -10.98 -14.94
C TYR A 171 17.16 -12.02 -13.98
N PRO A 172 17.27 -11.83 -12.66
CA PRO A 172 16.52 -12.62 -11.69
C PRO A 172 15.01 -12.60 -12.03
N PRO A 173 14.27 -13.72 -11.89
CA PRO A 173 12.86 -13.80 -12.30
C PRO A 173 11.99 -12.71 -11.68
N ALA A 174 12.15 -12.44 -10.38
CA ALA A 174 11.39 -11.40 -9.68
C ALA A 174 11.64 -10.00 -10.27
N THR A 175 12.91 -9.64 -10.48
CA THR A 175 13.29 -8.36 -11.09
C THR A 175 12.76 -8.22 -12.52
N ARG A 176 12.74 -9.31 -13.28
CA ARG A 176 12.21 -9.32 -14.65
C ARG A 176 10.70 -9.07 -14.66
N VAL A 177 9.96 -9.80 -13.83
CA VAL A 177 8.51 -9.64 -13.68
C VAL A 177 8.18 -8.21 -13.27
N GLU A 178 8.86 -7.70 -12.24
CA GLU A 178 8.65 -6.34 -11.74
C GLU A 178 8.86 -5.30 -12.85
N LYS A 179 10.02 -5.31 -13.52
CA LYS A 179 10.36 -4.34 -14.57
C LYS A 179 9.40 -4.38 -15.75
N VAL A 180 9.00 -5.58 -16.21
CA VAL A 180 8.08 -5.70 -17.35
C VAL A 180 6.67 -5.29 -16.93
N CYS A 181 6.14 -5.84 -15.84
CA CYS A 181 4.76 -5.58 -15.46
C CYS A 181 4.57 -4.10 -15.05
N LEU A 182 5.51 -3.50 -14.32
CA LEU A 182 5.43 -2.08 -13.96
C LEU A 182 5.63 -1.11 -15.13
N SER A 183 6.12 -1.56 -16.30
CA SER A 183 6.18 -0.73 -17.51
C SER A 183 4.81 -0.55 -18.19
N MET A 184 3.79 -1.24 -17.70
CA MET A 184 2.44 -1.30 -18.25
C MET A 184 1.40 -0.89 -17.20
N SER A 185 0.33 -0.26 -17.65
CA SER A 185 -0.88 -0.09 -16.84
C SER A 185 -1.45 -1.45 -16.41
N GLU A 186 -2.21 -1.50 -15.32
CA GLU A 186 -2.83 -2.75 -14.84
C GLU A 186 -3.71 -3.40 -15.92
N GLN A 187 -4.46 -2.59 -16.68
CA GLN A 187 -5.24 -3.04 -17.82
C GLN A 187 -4.35 -3.69 -18.90
N ALA A 188 -3.26 -3.02 -19.27
CA ALA A 188 -2.32 -3.54 -20.27
C ALA A 188 -1.60 -4.81 -19.80
N GLN A 189 -1.27 -4.94 -18.51
CA GLN A 189 -0.70 -6.16 -17.94
C GLN A 189 -1.66 -7.36 -18.10
N ALA A 190 -2.95 -7.13 -17.79
CA ALA A 190 -3.97 -8.16 -17.94
C ALA A 190 -4.20 -8.53 -19.41
N GLN A 191 -4.19 -7.55 -20.32
CA GLN A 191 -4.25 -7.80 -21.76
C GLN A 191 -3.03 -8.58 -22.25
N PHE A 192 -1.81 -8.14 -21.90
CA PHE A 192 -0.55 -8.80 -22.24
C PHE A 192 -0.56 -10.29 -21.89
N ALA A 193 -0.97 -10.62 -20.67
CA ALA A 193 -1.08 -12.01 -20.24
C ALA A 193 -2.13 -12.78 -21.06
N ARG A 194 -3.36 -12.28 -21.12
CA ARG A 194 -4.48 -12.96 -21.80
C ARG A 194 -4.20 -13.19 -23.28
N ASP A 195 -3.70 -12.16 -23.97
CA ASP A 195 -3.43 -12.19 -25.41
C ASP A 195 -2.33 -13.18 -25.77
N LEU A 196 -1.38 -13.41 -24.85
CA LEU A 196 -0.29 -14.36 -25.00
C LEU A 196 -0.59 -15.75 -24.39
N GLY A 197 -1.81 -15.96 -23.89
CA GLY A 197 -2.27 -17.26 -23.37
C GLY A 197 -1.80 -17.59 -21.95
N TYR A 198 -1.59 -16.58 -21.11
CA TYR A 198 -1.17 -16.72 -19.71
C TYR A 198 -2.20 -16.13 -18.74
N PRO A 199 -2.25 -16.61 -17.48
CA PRO A 199 -3.21 -16.12 -16.49
C PRO A 199 -2.94 -14.67 -16.04
N ASP A 200 -1.66 -14.31 -15.89
CA ASP A 200 -1.23 -12.98 -15.43
C ASP A 200 0.16 -12.62 -15.96
N CYS A 201 0.54 -11.35 -15.80
CA CYS A 201 1.83 -10.84 -16.27
C CYS A 201 3.01 -11.52 -15.55
N ALA A 202 2.85 -11.86 -14.27
CA ALA A 202 3.88 -12.53 -13.47
C ALA A 202 4.22 -13.94 -13.99
N THR A 203 3.25 -14.63 -14.57
CA THR A 203 3.40 -15.94 -15.20
C THR A 203 3.87 -15.82 -16.65
N ALA A 204 3.38 -14.82 -17.38
CA ALA A 204 3.73 -14.60 -18.78
C ALA A 204 5.23 -14.31 -18.96
N VAL A 205 5.78 -13.38 -18.16
CA VAL A 205 7.16 -12.91 -18.30
C VAL A 205 8.23 -14.02 -18.21
N PRO A 206 8.25 -14.90 -17.18
CA PRO A 206 9.21 -16.00 -17.13
C PRO A 206 9.01 -17.01 -18.26
N ALA A 207 7.76 -17.29 -18.64
CA ALA A 207 7.47 -18.21 -19.74
C ALA A 207 7.94 -17.67 -21.10
N LEU A 208 7.84 -16.36 -21.33
CA LEU A 208 8.36 -15.70 -22.52
C LEU A 208 9.89 -15.67 -22.53
N ASN A 209 10.52 -15.39 -21.40
CA ASN A 209 11.99 -15.46 -21.28
C ASN A 209 12.52 -16.86 -21.61
N ALA A 210 11.83 -17.92 -21.17
CA ALA A 210 12.21 -19.31 -21.48
C ALA A 210 12.15 -19.65 -22.98
N LYS A 211 11.42 -18.86 -23.78
CA LYS A 211 11.35 -18.99 -25.24
C LYS A 211 12.43 -18.19 -25.98
N VAL A 212 13.25 -17.42 -25.28
CA VAL A 212 14.37 -16.66 -25.87
C VAL A 212 15.55 -17.60 -26.08
N THR A 213 15.90 -17.81 -27.34
CA THR A 213 16.98 -18.70 -27.80
C THR A 213 18.24 -17.95 -28.23
N ASP A 214 18.11 -16.71 -28.69
CA ASP A 214 19.24 -15.85 -29.05
C ASP A 214 19.00 -14.43 -28.52
N ILE A 215 19.70 -14.10 -27.44
CA ILE A 215 19.47 -12.89 -26.64
C ILE A 215 19.77 -11.63 -27.46
N THR A 216 20.92 -11.60 -28.15
CA THR A 216 21.41 -10.38 -28.81
C THR A 216 20.45 -9.86 -29.90
N PRO A 217 20.03 -10.64 -30.91
CA PRO A 217 19.09 -10.16 -31.90
C PRO A 217 17.71 -9.88 -31.31
N TYR A 218 17.35 -10.52 -30.20
CA TYR A 218 16.07 -10.31 -29.54
C TYR A 218 15.98 -8.95 -28.82
N ILE A 219 16.97 -8.63 -27.97
CA ILE A 219 16.95 -7.39 -27.16
C ILE A 219 17.15 -6.10 -27.99
N TYR A 220 17.69 -6.21 -29.19
CA TYR A 220 17.91 -5.09 -30.12
C TYR A 220 16.89 -5.04 -31.27
N ALA A 221 15.83 -5.86 -31.22
CA ALA A 221 14.86 -5.96 -32.31
C ALA A 221 14.04 -4.68 -32.52
N VAL A 222 13.61 -4.05 -31.43
CA VAL A 222 12.83 -2.81 -31.47
C VAL A 222 13.78 -1.61 -31.61
N ARG A 223 13.59 -0.84 -32.68
CA ARG A 223 14.34 0.40 -32.94
C ARG A 223 13.38 1.57 -33.21
N PRO A 224 13.79 2.81 -32.91
CA PRO A 224 13.03 3.99 -33.32
C PRO A 224 12.81 3.99 -34.84
N MET A 225 11.56 4.21 -35.26
CA MET A 225 11.19 4.29 -36.69
C MET A 225 11.11 5.72 -37.21
N SER A 226 10.94 6.69 -36.31
CA SER A 226 10.78 8.09 -36.64
C SER A 226 11.41 8.94 -35.53
N SER A 227 11.92 10.12 -35.88
CA SER A 227 12.26 11.15 -34.90
C SER A 227 11.03 11.96 -34.46
N VAL A 228 9.93 11.87 -35.21
CA VAL A 228 8.66 12.52 -34.92
C VAL A 228 7.75 11.54 -34.18
N VAL A 229 7.42 11.87 -32.94
CA VAL A 229 6.52 11.12 -32.07
C VAL A 229 5.14 11.79 -32.06
N PRO A 230 4.04 11.08 -32.34
CA PRO A 230 2.69 11.61 -32.14
C PRO A 230 2.46 11.98 -30.67
N ARG A 231 1.72 13.06 -30.35
CA ARG A 231 1.63 13.62 -28.99
C ARG A 231 0.65 12.95 -28.02
N GLN A 232 -0.05 11.88 -28.40
CA GLN A 232 -1.15 11.38 -27.57
C GLN A 232 -1.18 9.87 -27.50
N ASN A 233 -1.29 9.21 -28.66
CA ASN A 233 -1.35 7.76 -28.72
C ASN A 233 -0.44 7.26 -29.85
N LEU A 234 0.27 6.18 -29.57
CA LEU A 234 1.08 5.46 -30.55
C LEU A 234 0.90 3.98 -30.34
N THR A 235 0.65 3.24 -31.42
CA THR A 235 0.69 1.78 -31.39
C THR A 235 1.97 1.32 -32.04
N ILE A 236 2.74 0.47 -31.36
CA ILE A 236 3.97 -0.15 -31.86
C ILE A 236 3.69 -1.64 -32.04
N HIS A 237 3.79 -2.11 -33.27
CA HIS A 237 3.58 -3.52 -33.59
C HIS A 237 4.90 -4.27 -33.67
N SER A 238 4.98 -5.43 -33.03
CA SER A 238 6.15 -6.32 -33.14
C SER A 238 6.42 -6.72 -34.59
N CYS A 239 5.37 -6.88 -35.39
CA CYS A 239 5.48 -7.23 -36.81
C CYS A 239 6.13 -6.19 -37.71
N TRP A 240 6.35 -4.96 -37.23
CA TRP A 240 7.13 -3.98 -37.97
C TRP A 240 8.65 -4.22 -37.87
N TYR A 241 9.06 -5.15 -37.00
CA TYR A 241 10.45 -5.46 -36.72
C TYR A 241 10.78 -6.90 -37.11
N SER A 242 12.02 -7.12 -37.54
CA SER A 242 12.56 -8.46 -37.76
C SER A 242 13.02 -9.09 -36.43
N ILE A 243 12.06 -9.41 -35.56
CA ILE A 243 12.33 -10.06 -34.27
C ILE A 243 12.82 -11.48 -34.51
N ARG A 244 13.95 -11.82 -33.89
CA ARG A 244 14.61 -13.13 -33.97
C ARG A 244 15.11 -13.52 -32.59
N GLY A 245 15.30 -14.83 -32.38
CA GLY A 245 15.83 -15.34 -31.12
C GLY A 245 14.82 -15.40 -29.97
N GLY A 246 13.52 -15.22 -30.24
CA GLY A 246 12.46 -15.27 -29.22
C GLY A 246 11.07 -15.02 -29.83
N PRO A 247 10.02 -15.03 -29.00
CA PRO A 247 8.63 -14.88 -29.45
C PRO A 247 8.28 -13.44 -29.86
N LEU A 248 7.27 -13.26 -30.71
CA LEU A 248 6.68 -11.93 -30.93
C LEU A 248 5.82 -11.55 -29.73
N LEU A 249 6.01 -10.35 -29.20
CA LEU A 249 5.27 -9.85 -28.02
C LEU A 249 4.02 -9.05 -28.38
N GLY A 250 3.47 -9.21 -29.59
CA GLY A 250 2.23 -8.53 -29.97
C GLY A 250 2.38 -7.05 -30.33
N SER A 251 1.33 -6.26 -30.10
CA SER A 251 1.34 -4.82 -30.33
C SER A 251 1.04 -4.07 -29.04
N PHE A 252 1.80 -3.02 -28.79
CA PHE A 252 1.68 -2.19 -27.60
C PHE A 252 1.05 -0.86 -27.97
N THR A 253 0.00 -0.48 -27.24
CA THR A 253 -0.57 0.87 -27.31
C THR A 253 0.02 1.68 -26.19
N LEU A 254 0.60 2.83 -26.54
CA LEU A 254 1.25 3.75 -25.63
C LEU A 254 0.52 5.08 -25.63
N GLN A 255 0.44 5.68 -24.45
CA GLN A 255 -0.11 6.99 -24.23
C GLN A 255 0.95 7.91 -23.59
N GLU A 256 1.00 9.16 -24.06
CA GLU A 256 1.80 10.19 -23.40
C GLU A 256 1.13 10.59 -22.09
N VAL A 257 1.86 10.50 -20.99
CA VAL A 257 1.46 10.93 -19.65
C VAL A 257 2.20 12.22 -19.28
N GLU A 258 2.09 12.65 -18.03
CA GLU A 258 2.75 13.86 -17.55
C GLU A 258 4.27 13.86 -17.83
N MET A 259 4.83 15.06 -17.99
CA MET A 259 6.26 15.27 -18.24
C MET A 259 6.79 14.63 -19.54
N GLY A 260 5.94 14.37 -20.54
CA GLY A 260 6.34 13.82 -21.83
C GLY A 260 6.81 12.37 -21.77
N GLN A 261 6.39 11.66 -20.73
CA GLN A 261 6.72 10.25 -20.54
C GLN A 261 5.64 9.37 -21.17
N TRP A 262 5.98 8.12 -21.42
CA TRP A 262 5.13 7.17 -22.13
C TRP A 262 4.81 5.99 -21.24
N LEU A 263 3.51 5.69 -21.14
CA LEU A 263 2.97 4.52 -20.47
C LEU A 263 2.36 3.58 -21.49
N ILE A 264 2.59 2.27 -21.33
CA ILE A 264 1.90 1.26 -22.11
C ILE A 264 0.50 1.04 -21.50
N THR A 265 -0.51 1.49 -22.23
CA THR A 265 -1.92 1.49 -21.80
C THR A 265 -2.74 0.39 -22.43
N GLY A 266 -2.22 -0.27 -23.46
CA GLY A 266 -2.87 -1.45 -24.02
C GLY A 266 -1.93 -2.44 -24.67
N HIS A 267 -2.43 -3.66 -24.83
CA HIS A 267 -1.78 -4.73 -25.56
C HIS A 267 -2.79 -5.44 -26.45
N ALA A 268 -2.32 -5.98 -27.59
CA ALA A 268 -3.06 -6.91 -28.42
C ALA A 268 -2.11 -7.96 -29.01
N ASN A 269 -2.59 -9.19 -29.18
CA ASN A 269 -1.84 -10.24 -29.86
C ASN A 269 -1.54 -9.82 -31.32
N SER A 270 -0.33 -10.11 -31.81
CA SER A 270 -0.01 -10.01 -33.23
C SER A 270 0.01 -11.42 -33.83
N PRO A 271 -0.65 -11.67 -34.97
CA PRO A 271 -0.68 -12.99 -35.57
C PRO A 271 0.75 -13.48 -35.86
N GLU A 272 1.00 -14.76 -35.56
CA GLU A 272 2.21 -15.48 -35.95
C GLU A 272 1.87 -16.47 -37.08
N PRO A 273 2.51 -16.40 -38.26
CA PRO A 273 3.51 -15.42 -38.67
C PRO A 273 2.89 -14.03 -38.93
N CYS A 274 3.72 -13.00 -38.87
CA CYS A 274 3.33 -11.64 -39.21
C CYS A 274 2.73 -11.58 -40.63
N PRO A 275 1.67 -10.78 -40.84
CA PRO A 275 1.04 -10.67 -42.14
C PRO A 275 2.04 -10.09 -43.13
N ALA A 276 2.02 -10.59 -44.37
CA ALA A 276 2.83 -10.04 -45.44
C ALA A 276 2.51 -8.54 -45.59
N PRO A 277 3.52 -7.68 -45.86
CA PRO A 277 3.26 -6.28 -46.14
C PRO A 277 2.28 -6.17 -47.32
N PRO A 278 1.33 -5.22 -47.29
CA PRO A 278 0.38 -5.06 -48.37
C PRO A 278 1.15 -4.79 -49.68
N THR A 279 0.96 -5.65 -50.67
CA THR A 279 1.44 -5.45 -52.03
C THR A 279 0.59 -4.36 -52.67
N GLY A 280 1.06 -3.11 -52.57
CA GLY A 280 0.39 -1.97 -53.19
C GLY A 280 0.52 -2.03 -54.72
N ASN A 281 -0.63 -1.97 -55.41
CA ASN A 281 -0.74 -1.52 -56.80
C ASN A 281 -0.85 0.01 -56.83
#